data_AF-A0A8T6D014-F1
#
_entry.id   AF-A0A8T6D014-F1
#
_cell.length_a   1.000
_cell.length_b   1.000
_cell.length_c   1.000
_cell.angle_alpha   90.00
_cell.angle_beta   90.00
_cell.angle_gamma   90.00
#
_symmetry.space_group_name_H-M   'P 1'
#
loop_
_entity.id
_entity.type
_entity.pdbx_description
1 polymer ?
#
loop_
_entity_poly.entity_id
_entity_poly.type
_entity_poly.pdbx_seq_one_letter_code
_entity_poly.pdbx_strand_id
1 'polypeptide(L)'
;MWLVEGQEDVVYYPFVLDSLVARSEIEEMDAEYLTERLFGWGVGGAGNMKIVAALLAELGFERVVGLLDGNKKEELPALLEAFPRFKFDSIPANDVRTKKDGDGQAAIEGLLDSQKFLRQEYVTAVGETMRGMLDYLRGQRLACQGDAHLED
;
A
#
# COMPACT_ATOMS: atom_id res chain seq x y z
N MET A 1 0.41 8.51 5.84
CA MET A 1 1.64 8.51 5.03
C MET A 1 1.88 7.12 4.49
N TRP A 2 2.41 6.97 3.28
CA TRP A 2 2.77 5.67 2.70
C TRP A 2 4.27 5.38 2.84
N LEU A 3 4.58 4.12 3.08
CA LEU A 3 5.88 3.52 2.90
C LEU A 3 5.78 2.49 1.78
N VAL A 4 6.60 2.62 0.76
CA VAL A 4 6.67 1.71 -0.39
C VAL A 4 8.08 1.14 -0.48
N GLU A 5 8.23 -0.06 -1.02
CA GLU A 5 9.50 -0.78 -1.01
C GLU A 5 10.59 -0.05 -1.81
N GLY A 6 10.25 0.31 -3.05
CA GLY A 6 11.14 0.97 -4.00
C GLY A 6 10.84 2.46 -4.17
N GLN A 7 11.85 3.24 -4.54
CA GLN A 7 11.62 4.62 -5.00
C GLN A 7 10.80 4.67 -6.28
N GLU A 8 10.91 3.64 -7.12
CA GLU A 8 10.16 3.56 -8.37
C GLU A 8 8.66 3.40 -8.13
N ASP A 9 8.27 2.74 -7.03
CA ASP A 9 6.87 2.56 -6.64
C ASP A 9 6.16 3.90 -6.47
N VAL A 10 6.87 4.91 -5.97
CA VAL A 10 6.37 6.28 -5.83
C VAL A 10 5.89 6.84 -7.18
N VAL A 11 6.56 6.45 -8.27
CA VAL A 11 6.25 6.86 -9.64
C VAL A 11 5.16 5.98 -10.25
N TYR A 12 5.06 4.70 -9.88
CA TYR A 12 4.12 3.75 -10.50
C TYR A 12 2.74 3.72 -9.87
N TYR A 13 2.61 3.95 -8.56
CA TYR A 13 1.31 3.92 -7.88
C TYR A 13 0.28 4.92 -8.42
N PRO A 14 0.64 6.14 -8.88
CA PRO A 14 -0.34 7.01 -9.56
C PRO A 14 -1.05 6.31 -10.73
N PHE A 15 -0.32 5.54 -11.56
CA PHE A 15 -0.93 4.79 -12.67
C PHE A 15 -1.84 3.64 -12.19
N VAL A 16 -1.50 3.03 -11.04
CA VAL A 16 -2.36 2.03 -10.40
C VAL A 16 -3.67 2.68 -9.96
N LEU A 17 -3.60 3.84 -9.28
CA LEU A 17 -4.77 4.56 -8.80
C LEU A 17 -5.64 5.06 -9.95
N ASP A 18 -5.05 5.64 -11.00
CA ASP A 18 -5.76 6.06 -12.21
C ASP A 18 -6.49 4.88 -12.87
N SER A 19 -5.83 3.71 -12.92
CA SER A 19 -6.43 2.48 -13.45
C SER A 19 -7.62 1.99 -12.64
N LEU A 20 -7.63 2.19 -11.32
CA LEU A 20 -8.74 1.85 -10.43
C LEU A 20 -9.90 2.85 -10.56
N VAL A 21 -9.60 4.15 -10.68
CA VAL A 21 -10.61 5.20 -10.94
C VAL A 21 -11.31 4.93 -12.28
N ALA A 22 -10.54 4.66 -13.35
CA ALA A 22 -11.08 4.35 -14.67
C ALA A 22 -11.98 3.09 -14.69
N ARG A 23 -11.87 2.23 -13.68
CA ARG A 23 -12.66 1.00 -13.50
C ARG A 23 -13.73 1.13 -12.40
N SER A 24 -13.89 2.32 -11.83
CA SER A 24 -14.85 2.61 -10.74
C SER A 24 -14.64 1.77 -9.47
N GLU A 25 -13.40 1.37 -9.18
CA GLU A 25 -13.04 0.65 -7.95
C GLU A 25 -12.79 1.59 -6.76
N ILE A 26 -12.38 2.83 -7.04
CA ILE A 26 -12.19 3.93 -6.09
C ILE A 26 -12.63 5.25 -6.74
N GLU A 27 -12.98 6.24 -5.93
CA GLU A 27 -13.32 7.58 -6.41
C GLU A 27 -12.07 8.41 -6.77
N GLU A 28 -12.19 9.35 -7.70
CA GLU A 28 -11.08 10.24 -8.11
C GLU A 28 -10.50 11.01 -6.91
N MET A 29 -11.36 11.51 -6.03
CA MET A 29 -10.96 12.22 -4.81
C MET A 29 -10.24 11.32 -3.80
N ASP A 30 -10.50 10.01 -3.82
CA ASP A 30 -9.79 9.02 -2.99
C ASP A 30 -8.39 8.76 -3.56
N ALA A 31 -8.28 8.63 -4.89
CA ALA A 31 -7.00 8.49 -5.58
C ALA A 31 -6.08 9.71 -5.35
N GLU A 32 -6.62 10.92 -5.45
CA GLU A 32 -5.88 12.16 -5.16
C GLU A 32 -5.40 12.18 -3.70
N TYR A 33 -6.29 11.88 -2.75
CA TYR A 33 -5.97 11.80 -1.33
C TYR A 33 -4.83 10.82 -1.01
N LEU A 34 -4.81 9.65 -1.67
CA LEU A 34 -3.75 8.65 -1.52
C LEU A 34 -2.45 9.13 -2.17
N THR A 35 -2.51 9.71 -3.36
CA THR A 35 -1.35 10.23 -4.10
C THR A 35 -0.61 11.32 -3.33
N GLU A 36 -1.34 12.26 -2.73
CA GLU A 36 -0.78 13.29 -1.85
C GLU A 36 -0.06 12.71 -0.62
N ARG A 37 -0.35 11.46 -0.24
CA ARG A 37 0.25 10.81 0.94
C ARG A 37 1.36 9.84 0.58
N LEU A 38 1.67 9.72 -0.71
CA LEU A 38 2.69 8.86 -1.29
C LEU A 38 4.11 9.46 -1.22
N PHE A 39 4.30 10.56 -0.48
CA PHE A 39 5.56 11.30 -0.38
C PHE A 39 6.77 10.41 -0.09
N GLY A 40 7.58 10.17 -1.13
CA GLY A 40 9.05 10.13 -1.10
C GLY A 40 9.78 8.99 -0.38
N TRP A 41 9.12 8.16 0.42
CA TRP A 41 9.79 7.10 1.18
C TRP A 41 9.73 5.76 0.45
N GLY A 42 10.34 5.69 -0.73
CA GLY A 42 10.88 4.41 -1.18
C GLY A 42 11.92 3.98 -0.16
N VAL A 43 11.61 2.97 0.66
CA VAL A 43 12.45 2.61 1.82
C VAL A 43 13.79 1.99 1.39
N GLY A 44 13.96 1.70 0.11
CA GLY A 44 15.19 1.16 -0.47
C GLY A 44 15.28 -0.36 -0.30
N GLY A 45 14.14 -1.05 -0.37
CA GLY A 45 14.00 -2.50 -0.20
C GLY A 45 13.26 -2.89 1.09
N ALA A 46 12.54 -4.01 1.08
CA ALA A 46 11.67 -4.43 2.18
C ALA A 46 12.38 -4.53 3.55
N GLY A 47 13.66 -4.94 3.56
CA GLY A 47 14.46 -4.98 4.80
C GLY A 47 14.60 -3.64 5.53
N ASN A 48 14.44 -2.52 4.82
CA ASN A 48 14.46 -1.18 5.41
C ASN A 48 13.08 -0.68 5.86
N MET A 49 12.00 -1.36 5.47
CA MET A 49 10.62 -1.01 5.87
C MET A 49 10.51 -0.89 7.38
N LYS A 50 11.09 -1.86 8.10
CA LYS A 50 11.12 -1.87 9.57
C LYS A 50 11.87 -0.67 10.16
N ILE A 51 12.98 -0.27 9.55
CA ILE A 51 13.80 0.85 10.03
C ILE A 51 13.05 2.17 9.85
N VAL A 52 12.48 2.39 8.67
CA VAL A 52 11.72 3.63 8.39
C VAL A 52 10.44 3.69 9.21
N ALA A 53 9.74 2.55 9.37
CA ALA A 53 8.59 2.48 10.26
C ALA A 53 8.95 2.81 11.72
N ALA A 54 10.08 2.32 12.22
CA ALA A 54 10.56 2.68 13.57
C ALA A 54 10.82 4.18 13.69
N LEU A 55 11.53 4.78 12.74
CA LEU A 55 11.79 6.21 12.73
C LEU A 55 10.48 7.03 12.73
N LEU A 56 9.50 6.67 11.90
CA LEU A 56 8.21 7.37 11.87
C LEU A 56 7.43 7.20 13.18
N ALA A 57 7.50 6.02 13.80
CA ALA A 57 6.87 5.79 15.09
C ALA A 57 7.50 6.64 16.20
N GLU A 58 8.84 6.77 16.19
CA GLU A 58 9.59 7.62 17.13
C GLU A 58 9.33 9.11 16.91
N LEU A 59 9.16 9.54 15.66
CA LEU A 59 8.78 10.92 15.31
C LEU A 59 7.30 11.24 15.63
N GLY A 60 6.53 10.28 16.11
CA GLY A 60 5.15 10.48 16.54
C GLY A 60 4.11 10.46 15.42
N PHE A 61 4.44 9.89 14.25
CA PHE A 61 3.42 9.67 13.22
C PHE A 61 2.37 8.67 13.72
N GLU A 62 1.09 9.03 13.60
CA GLU A 62 0.00 8.20 14.09
C GLU A 62 -0.57 7.27 13.01
N ARG A 63 -0.53 7.69 11.74
CA ARG A 63 -1.15 6.97 10.62
C ARG A 63 -0.17 6.74 9.48
N VAL A 64 0.43 5.56 9.48
CA VAL A 64 1.36 5.11 8.44
C VAL A 64 0.83 3.82 7.83
N VAL A 65 0.81 3.77 6.51
CA VAL A 65 0.55 2.56 5.73
C VAL A 65 1.85 2.10 5.09
N GLY A 66 2.17 0.81 5.18
CA GLY A 66 3.27 0.20 4.42
C GLY A 66 2.73 -0.79 3.40
N LEU A 67 3.22 -0.72 2.18
CA LEU A 67 2.85 -1.63 1.10
C LEU A 67 4.09 -2.37 0.59
N LEU A 68 4.04 -3.70 0.69
CA LEU A 68 5.11 -4.60 0.24
C LEU A 68 4.77 -5.25 -1.09
N ASP A 69 5.81 -5.62 -1.84
CA ASP A 69 5.67 -6.54 -2.96
C ASP A 69 5.23 -7.94 -2.49
N GLY A 70 4.57 -8.69 -3.37
CA GLY A 70 3.97 -9.99 -3.04
C GLY A 70 4.99 -11.05 -2.61
N ASN A 71 6.22 -10.96 -3.11
CA ASN A 71 7.34 -11.83 -2.71
C ASN A 71 7.97 -11.45 -1.36
N LYS A 72 7.45 -10.41 -0.69
CA LYS A 72 7.87 -9.93 0.64
C LYS A 72 6.77 -10.07 1.68
N LYS A 73 5.65 -10.71 1.32
CA LYS A 73 4.48 -10.89 2.18
C LYS A 73 4.82 -11.57 3.51
N GLU A 74 5.84 -12.42 3.54
CA GLU A 74 6.35 -13.08 4.75
C GLU A 74 6.90 -12.10 5.81
N GLU A 75 7.21 -10.85 5.44
CA GLU A 75 7.66 -9.81 6.37
C GLU A 75 6.49 -9.15 7.14
N LEU A 76 5.24 -9.30 6.66
CA LEU A 76 4.06 -8.67 7.26
C LEU A 76 3.86 -9.01 8.75
N PRO A 77 3.93 -10.28 9.21
CA PRO A 77 3.71 -10.60 10.61
C PRO A 77 4.65 -9.85 11.56
N ALA A 78 5.94 -9.76 11.19
CA ALA A 78 6.93 -9.07 12.00
C ALA A 78 6.73 -7.54 12.03
N LEU A 79 6.26 -6.94 10.92
CA LEU A 79 5.94 -5.52 10.86
C LEU A 79 4.69 -5.18 11.67
N LEU A 80 3.64 -6.01 11.58
CA LEU A 80 2.40 -5.85 12.34
C LEU A 80 2.64 -6.02 13.84
N GLU A 81 3.49 -6.96 14.25
CA GLU A 81 3.88 -7.14 15.64
C GLU A 81 4.70 -5.94 16.17
N ALA A 82 5.67 -5.46 15.37
CA ALA A 82 6.55 -4.37 15.79
C ALA A 82 5.87 -2.99 15.80
N PHE A 83 4.89 -2.76 14.92
CA PHE A 83 4.23 -1.46 14.75
C PHE A 83 2.70 -1.62 14.70
N PRO A 84 2.05 -2.01 15.80
CA PRO A 84 0.61 -2.32 15.84
C PRO A 84 -0.29 -1.12 15.55
N ARG A 85 0.25 0.11 15.62
CA ARG A 85 -0.48 1.33 15.27
C ARG A 85 -0.49 1.59 13.77
N PHE A 86 0.42 0.98 13.01
CA PHE A 86 0.55 1.15 11.57
C PHE A 86 -0.22 0.05 10.84
N LYS A 87 -0.64 0.32 9.61
CA LYS A 87 -1.21 -0.69 8.73
C LYS A 87 -0.16 -1.15 7.74
N PHE A 88 -0.01 -2.46 7.58
CA PHE A 88 0.79 -3.03 6.51
C PHE A 88 -0.07 -3.93 5.65
N ASP A 89 0.25 -3.98 4.36
CA ASP A 89 -0.37 -4.87 3.39
C ASP A 89 0.63 -5.27 2.31
N SER A 90 0.26 -6.23 1.48
CA SER A 90 1.08 -6.68 0.34
C SER A 90 0.24 -6.74 -0.92
N ILE A 91 0.81 -6.31 -2.04
CA ILE A 91 0.17 -6.47 -3.36
C ILE A 91 0.20 -7.93 -3.82
N PRO A 92 -0.72 -8.35 -4.72
CA PRO A 92 -0.77 -9.73 -5.23
C PRO A 92 0.33 -10.08 -6.24
N ALA A 93 1.15 -9.12 -6.67
CA ALA A 93 2.24 -9.31 -7.62
C ALA A 93 3.60 -9.07 -6.96
N ASN A 94 4.66 -9.67 -7.51
CA ASN A 94 6.03 -9.57 -6.96
C ASN A 94 6.72 -8.23 -7.26
N ASP A 95 6.06 -7.34 -7.99
CA ASP A 95 6.57 -6.02 -8.34
C ASP A 95 5.38 -5.15 -8.82
N VAL A 96 5.43 -3.84 -8.57
CA VAL A 96 4.44 -2.90 -9.11
C VAL A 96 4.56 -2.73 -10.63
N ARG A 97 5.78 -2.80 -11.19
CA ARG A 97 6.05 -2.60 -12.61
C ARG A 97 6.40 -3.91 -13.31
N THR A 98 6.02 -4.02 -14.57
CA THR A 98 6.58 -5.06 -15.43
C THR A 98 8.02 -4.70 -15.78
N LYS A 99 8.97 -5.52 -15.34
CA LYS A 99 10.39 -5.41 -15.73
C LYS A 99 10.57 -6.08 -17.10
N LYS A 100 11.02 -5.31 -18.08
CA LYS A 100 11.35 -5.84 -19.41
C LYS A 100 12.58 -6.74 -19.32
N ASP A 101 12.69 -7.68 -20.26
CA ASP A 101 13.90 -8.46 -20.49
C ASP A 101 15.09 -7.52 -20.73
N GLY A 102 15.89 -7.31 -19.69
CA GLY A 102 17.16 -6.61 -19.73
C GLY A 102 18.13 -7.40 -18.87
N ASP A 103 19.22 -7.88 -19.49
CA ASP A 103 20.27 -8.71 -18.90
C ASP A 103 19.98 -10.22 -18.73
N GLY A 104 19.15 -10.80 -19.61
CA GLY A 104 19.03 -12.26 -19.73
C GLY A 104 18.22 -12.95 -18.62
N GLN A 105 17.51 -12.17 -17.80
CA GLN A 105 16.49 -12.68 -16.88
C GLN A 105 15.12 -12.63 -17.53
N ALA A 106 14.28 -13.63 -17.25
CA ALA A 106 12.91 -13.71 -17.74
C ALA A 106 12.10 -12.50 -17.25
N ALA A 107 11.28 -11.93 -18.14
CA ALA A 107 10.35 -10.86 -17.85
C ALA A 107 9.55 -11.16 -16.57
N ILE A 108 9.64 -10.23 -15.61
CA ILE A 108 8.84 -10.29 -14.39
C ILE A 108 7.60 -9.44 -14.65
N GLU A 109 6.45 -10.10 -14.74
CA GLU A 109 5.17 -9.43 -14.81
C GLU A 109 4.83 -8.81 -13.45
N GLY A 110 4.60 -7.50 -13.45
CA GLY A 110 4.15 -6.76 -12.26
C GLY A 110 2.65 -6.45 -12.31
N LEU A 111 2.18 -5.62 -11.37
CA LEU A 111 0.80 -5.13 -11.36
C LEU A 111 0.41 -4.42 -12.64
N LEU A 112 1.30 -3.54 -13.12
CA LEU A 112 1.10 -2.76 -14.32
C LEU A 112 1.63 -3.50 -15.55
N ASP A 113 0.87 -3.46 -16.63
CA ASP A 113 1.32 -3.92 -17.95
C ASP A 113 2.37 -2.97 -18.56
N SER A 114 2.84 -3.28 -19.76
CA SER A 114 3.84 -2.46 -20.47
C SER A 114 3.34 -1.06 -20.87
N GLN A 115 2.03 -0.85 -20.86
CA GLN A 115 1.36 0.43 -21.13
C GLN A 115 0.97 1.18 -19.85
N LYS A 116 1.37 0.66 -18.68
CA LYS A 116 1.05 1.20 -17.34
C LYS A 116 -0.43 1.12 -16.97
N PHE A 117 -1.17 0.17 -17.52
CA PHE A 117 -2.50 -0.16 -17.00
C PHE A 117 -2.41 -1.28 -15.98
N LEU A 118 -3.18 -1.17 -14.90
CA LEU A 118 -3.37 -2.28 -13.96
C LEU A 118 -3.98 -3.48 -14.70
N ARG A 119 -3.33 -4.63 -14.58
CA ARG A 119 -3.79 -5.88 -15.19
C ARG A 119 -5.11 -6.32 -14.57
N GLN A 120 -5.98 -6.90 -15.40
CA GLN A 120 -7.38 -7.16 -15.03
C GLN A 120 -7.51 -8.12 -13.85
N GLU A 121 -6.62 -9.11 -13.76
CA GLU A 121 -6.55 -10.11 -12.70
C GLU A 121 -6.24 -9.50 -11.31
N TYR A 122 -5.68 -8.29 -11.26
CA TYR A 122 -5.31 -7.64 -10.00
C TYR A 122 -6.28 -6.54 -9.57
N VAL A 123 -7.21 -6.13 -10.43
CA VAL A 123 -8.11 -4.97 -10.20
C VAL A 123 -8.83 -5.08 -8.86
N THR A 124 -9.54 -6.19 -8.62
CA THR A 124 -10.33 -6.37 -7.39
C THR A 124 -9.44 -6.43 -6.14
N ALA A 125 -8.38 -7.24 -6.16
CA ALA A 125 -7.50 -7.42 -5.02
C ALA A 125 -6.77 -6.13 -4.64
N VAL A 126 -6.24 -5.40 -5.63
CA VAL A 126 -5.57 -4.12 -5.39
C VAL A 126 -6.58 -3.06 -4.95
N GLY A 127 -7.78 -3.02 -5.53
CA GLY A 127 -8.86 -2.13 -5.09
C GLY A 127 -9.23 -2.33 -3.63
N GLU A 128 -9.33 -3.58 -3.17
CA GLU A 128 -9.55 -3.92 -1.75
C GLU A 128 -8.40 -3.43 -0.85
N THR A 129 -7.15 -3.66 -1.26
CA THR A 129 -5.97 -3.16 -0.54
C THR A 129 -6.00 -1.64 -0.42
N MET A 130 -6.28 -0.91 -1.51
CA MET A 130 -6.31 0.55 -1.51
C MET A 130 -7.44 1.12 -0.64
N ARG A 131 -8.64 0.52 -0.70
CA ARG A 131 -9.76 0.90 0.18
C ARG A 131 -9.42 0.67 1.65
N GLY A 132 -8.82 -0.47 1.99
CA GLY A 132 -8.40 -0.74 3.37
C GLY A 132 -7.33 0.26 3.88
N MET A 133 -6.42 0.70 3.02
CA MET A 133 -5.44 1.75 3.36
C MET A 133 -6.10 3.11 3.54
N LEU A 134 -7.03 3.45 2.65
CA LEU A 134 -7.78 4.69 2.70
C LEU A 134 -8.59 4.81 3.99
N ASP A 135 -9.32 3.75 4.37
CA ASP A 135 -10.13 3.70 5.59
C ASP A 135 -9.28 3.93 6.84
N TYR A 136 -8.11 3.26 6.89
CA TYR A 136 -7.14 3.43 7.97
C TYR A 136 -6.57 4.86 8.03
N LEU A 137 -6.20 5.44 6.87
CA LEU A 137 -5.64 6.79 6.80
C LEU A 137 -6.67 7.87 7.16
N ARG A 138 -7.93 7.70 6.77
CA ARG A 138 -9.05 8.58 7.13
C ARG A 138 -9.47 8.43 8.58
N GLY A 139 -9.12 7.32 9.21
CA GLY A 139 -9.48 7.05 10.58
C GLY A 139 -10.97 6.88 10.76
N GLN A 140 -11.63 6.17 9.83
CA GLN A 140 -12.92 5.61 10.18
C GLN A 140 -12.73 4.78 11.45
N ARG A 141 -13.23 5.33 12.54
CA ARG A 141 -13.37 4.66 13.82
C ARG A 141 -14.16 3.40 13.49
N LEU A 142 -13.52 2.21 13.56
CA LEU A 142 -14.26 1.00 13.90
C LEU A 142 -15.05 1.41 15.14
N ALA A 143 -16.35 1.65 14.96
CA ALA A 143 -17.22 2.01 16.06
C ALA A 143 -17.00 0.93 17.10
N CYS A 144 -16.48 1.32 18.27
CA CYS A 144 -16.33 0.42 19.38
C CYS A 144 -17.65 -0.33 19.53
N GLN A 145 -17.54 -1.65 19.51
CA GLN A 145 -18.59 -2.55 19.92
C GLN A 145 -19.15 -2.07 21.26
N GLY A 146 -20.47 -2.15 21.38
CA GLY A 146 -21.21 -1.54 22.47
C GLY A 146 -20.73 -1.99 23.84
N ASP A 147 -20.68 -1.02 24.75
CA ASP A 147 -20.99 -1.27 26.14
C ASP A 147 -22.38 -0.70 26.41
N ALA A 148 -23.33 -1.62 26.46
CA ALA A 148 -24.56 -1.42 27.20
C ALA A 148 -24.20 -1.42 28.69
N HIS A 149 -24.47 -0.31 29.39
CA HIS A 149 -24.86 -0.24 30.80
C HIS A 149 -25.43 1.17 31.03
N LEU A 150 -26.76 1.31 31.12
CA LEU A 150 -27.53 1.39 32.37
C LEU A 150 -26.99 2.48 33.30
N GLU A 151 -27.76 3.56 33.47
CA GLU A 151 -28.51 3.80 34.71
C GLU A 151 -29.51 4.95 34.51
N ASP A 152 -30.70 4.74 35.07
CA ASP A 152 -31.86 5.63 35.13
C ASP A 152 -31.65 6.82 36.08
#